data_AF-A0A9X2YPF1-F1
#
_entry.id   AF-A0A9X2YPF1-F1
#
_cell.length_a   1.000
_cell.length_b   1.000
_cell.length_c   1.000
_cell.angle_alpha   90.00
_cell.angle_beta   90.00
_cell.angle_gamma   90.00
#
_symmetry.space_group_name_H-M   'P 1'
#
loop_
_entity.id
_entity.type
_entity.pdbx_description
1 polymer ?
#
loop_
_entity_poly.entity_id
_entity_poly.type
_entity_poly.pdbx_seq_one_letter_code
_entity_poly.pdbx_strand_id
1 'polypeptide(L)'
;MTSLLRIVATAALAAVIGMACAPTAAADPGSFLDELTINDAWLPGRSAEEVVAAGYTTCDELRSGVSVLDEMSNVESRYLFDQGTLFVSASSTNLCPDFAG
;
A
#
# COMPACT_ATOMS: atom_id res chain seq x y z
N MET A 1 45.01 -6.79 -39.27
CA MET A 1 45.77 -5.71 -38.59
C MET A 1 44.70 -4.89 -37.88
N THR A 2 44.44 -4.99 -36.57
CA THR A 2 45.36 -5.11 -35.42
C THR A 2 44.59 -5.66 -34.22
N SER A 3 45.13 -6.70 -33.57
CA SER A 3 44.73 -7.16 -32.23
C SER A 3 45.14 -6.14 -31.18
N LEU A 4 44.25 -5.85 -30.22
CA LEU A 4 44.47 -5.40 -28.84
C LEU A 4 43.10 -5.65 -28.17
N LEU A 5 42.94 -6.42 -27.11
CA LEU A 5 43.53 -6.13 -25.81
C LEU A 5 43.35 -7.35 -24.89
N ARG A 6 44.44 -7.77 -24.25
CA ARG A 6 44.43 -8.62 -23.05
C ARG A 6 43.78 -7.83 -21.92
N ILE A 7 42.72 -8.33 -21.28
CA ILE A 7 42.51 -8.08 -19.84
C ILE A 7 42.02 -9.37 -19.19
N VAL A 8 42.80 -9.76 -18.18
CA VAL A 8 42.71 -10.93 -17.32
C VAL A 8 41.56 -10.77 -16.32
N ALA A 9 40.79 -11.84 -16.19
CA ALA A 9 40.15 -12.44 -15.01
C ALA A 9 39.65 -11.59 -13.81
N THR A 10 38.67 -12.23 -13.14
CA THR A 10 38.27 -12.11 -11.72
C THR A 10 37.32 -10.97 -11.33
N ALA A 11 36.03 -11.31 -11.41
CA ALA A 11 35.07 -11.34 -10.30
C ALA A 11 35.11 -10.20 -9.27
N ALA A 12 34.05 -9.39 -9.26
CA ALA A 12 33.16 -9.27 -8.10
C ALA A 12 31.89 -8.54 -8.54
N LEU A 13 30.74 -9.19 -8.39
CA LEU A 13 29.44 -8.52 -8.41
C LEU A 13 29.45 -7.45 -7.31
N ALA A 14 29.64 -6.19 -7.69
CA ALA A 14 29.15 -5.08 -6.89
C ALA A 14 27.71 -4.82 -7.32
N ALA A 15 26.79 -5.66 -6.84
CA ALA A 15 25.38 -5.29 -6.81
C ALA A 15 25.25 -4.15 -5.80
N VAL A 16 25.43 -2.92 -6.26
CA VAL A 16 24.92 -1.74 -5.56
C VAL A 16 23.41 -1.86 -5.68
N ILE A 17 22.80 -2.55 -4.72
CA ILE A 17 21.36 -2.48 -4.52
C ILE A 17 21.16 -1.03 -4.10
N GLY A 18 20.65 -0.23 -5.03
CA GLY A 18 20.19 1.11 -4.70
C GLY A 18 19.15 0.95 -3.63
N MET A 19 19.49 1.28 -2.37
CA MET A 19 18.50 1.83 -1.47
C MET A 19 18.10 3.17 -2.08
N ALA A 20 17.21 3.11 -3.07
CA ALA A 20 16.32 4.21 -3.30
C ALA A 20 15.67 4.48 -1.95
N CYS A 21 15.97 5.62 -1.34
CA CYS A 21 15.06 6.24 -0.39
C CYS A 21 13.73 6.41 -1.14
N ALA A 22 12.91 5.37 -1.16
CA ALA A 22 11.49 5.60 -1.24
C ALA A 22 11.17 6.49 -0.03
N PRO A 23 10.49 7.63 -0.21
CA PRO A 23 10.02 8.38 0.94
C PRO A 23 9.25 7.38 1.79
N THR A 24 9.63 7.24 3.06
CA THR A 24 8.79 6.54 4.03
C THR A 24 7.51 7.36 4.13
N ALA A 25 6.55 7.09 3.26
CA ALA A 25 5.16 7.44 3.49
C ALA A 25 4.76 6.58 4.68
N ALA A 26 5.11 7.03 5.89
CA ALA A 26 4.75 6.32 7.11
C ALA A 26 3.24 6.13 7.09
N ALA A 27 2.76 4.92 7.39
CA ALA A 27 1.34 4.70 7.57
C ALA A 27 0.85 5.72 8.59
N ASP A 28 -0.16 6.52 8.23
CA ASP A 28 -0.68 7.62 9.04
C ASP A 28 -2.16 7.33 9.37
N PRO A 29 -2.42 6.62 10.48
CA PRO A 29 -3.78 6.32 10.92
C PRO A 29 -4.61 7.58 11.21
N GLY A 30 -3.97 8.69 11.59
CA GLY A 30 -4.65 9.96 11.83
C GLY A 30 -5.28 10.50 10.56
N SER A 31 -4.50 10.63 9.49
CA SER A 31 -4.96 11.11 8.17
C SER A 31 -5.97 10.16 7.56
N PHE A 32 -5.81 8.84 7.75
CA PHE A 32 -6.82 7.86 7.36
C PHE A 32 -8.18 8.13 8.03
N LEU A 33 -8.21 8.28 9.35
CA LEU A 33 -9.45 8.50 10.10
C LEU A 33 -10.08 9.87 9.80
N ASP A 34 -9.26 10.89 9.56
CA ASP A 34 -9.70 12.23 9.18
C ASP A 34 -10.40 12.20 7.81
N GLU A 35 -9.79 11.55 6.81
CA GLU A 35 -10.37 11.37 5.48
C GLU A 35 -11.71 10.62 5.53
N LEU A 36 -11.80 9.54 6.33
CA LEU A 36 -13.07 8.83 6.51
C LEU A 36 -14.14 9.69 7.17
N THR A 37 -13.76 10.53 8.13
CA THR A 37 -14.68 11.44 8.83
C THR A 37 -15.19 12.52 7.88
N ILE A 38 -14.30 13.15 7.11
CA ILE A 38 -14.64 14.21 6.16
C ILE A 38 -15.60 13.70 5.07
N ASN A 39 -15.40 12.46 4.61
CA ASN A 39 -16.15 11.89 3.50
C ASN A 39 -17.33 11.00 3.94
N ASP A 40 -17.69 11.00 5.24
CA ASP A 40 -18.75 10.16 5.82
C ASP A 40 -18.55 8.64 5.57
N ALA A 41 -17.31 8.20 5.35
CA ALA A 41 -16.95 6.83 4.98
C ALA A 41 -16.60 5.96 6.19
N TRP A 42 -17.10 6.33 7.37
CA TRP A 42 -16.85 5.60 8.61
C TRP A 42 -17.57 4.25 8.63
N LEU A 43 -16.89 3.18 9.07
CA LEU A 43 -17.52 1.87 9.16
C LEU A 43 -18.64 1.86 10.22
N PRO A 44 -19.86 1.41 9.88
CA PRO A 44 -21.01 1.52 10.77
C PRO A 44 -20.79 0.73 12.07
N GLY A 45 -20.97 1.41 13.21
CA GLY A 45 -20.88 0.81 14.53
C GLY A 45 -19.47 0.40 14.97
N ARG A 46 -18.41 0.88 14.30
CA ARG A 46 -17.01 0.55 14.64
C ARG A 46 -16.31 1.68 15.39
N SER A 47 -15.43 1.29 16.30
CA SER A 47 -14.46 2.18 16.94
C SER A 47 -13.34 2.59 15.99
N ALA A 48 -12.62 3.66 16.32
CA ALA A 48 -11.46 4.12 15.52
C ALA A 48 -10.39 3.02 15.38
N GLU A 49 -10.15 2.26 16.45
CA GLU A 49 -9.18 1.14 16.46
C GLU A 49 -9.60 0.02 15.51
N GLU A 50 -10.89 -0.35 15.50
CA GLU A 50 -11.44 -1.33 14.56
C GLU A 50 -11.38 -0.85 13.11
N VAL A 51 -11.63 0.44 12.88
CA VAL A 51 -11.56 1.07 11.55
C VAL A 51 -10.14 1.06 11.01
N VAL A 52 -9.15 1.41 11.84
CA VAL A 52 -7.72 1.33 11.48
C VAL A 52 -7.31 -0.12 11.18
N ALA A 53 -7.73 -1.08 12.01
CA ALA A 53 -7.44 -2.50 11.77
C ALA A 53 -8.07 -3.00 10.45
N ALA A 54 -9.28 -2.55 10.13
CA ALA A 54 -9.93 -2.83 8.85
C ALA A 54 -9.15 -2.24 7.67
N GLY A 55 -8.66 -1.01 7.78
CA GLY A 55 -7.83 -0.38 6.73
C GLY A 55 -6.51 -1.11 6.49
N TYR A 56 -5.85 -1.60 7.54
CA TYR A 56 -4.67 -2.46 7.40
C TYR A 56 -5.00 -3.82 6.78
N THR A 57 -6.18 -4.38 7.05
CA THR A 57 -6.64 -5.62 6.39
C THR A 57 -6.77 -5.38 4.89
N THR A 58 -7.37 -4.26 4.47
CA THR A 58 -7.43 -3.86 3.06
C THR A 58 -6.05 -3.75 2.44
N CYS A 59 -5.06 -3.18 3.14
CA CYS A 59 -3.67 -3.18 2.63
C CYS A 59 -3.08 -4.58 2.42
N ASP A 60 -3.40 -5.53 3.30
CA ASP A 60 -2.90 -6.90 3.20
C ASP A 60 -3.53 -7.67 2.05
N GLU A 61 -4.84 -7.51 1.84
CA GLU A 61 -5.57 -8.10 0.71
C GLU A 61 -5.04 -7.56 -0.63
N LEU A 62 -4.86 -6.24 -0.73
CA LEU A 62 -4.28 -5.60 -1.91
C LEU A 62 -2.88 -6.14 -2.19
N ARG A 63 -2.00 -6.21 -1.18
CA ARG A 63 -0.65 -6.77 -1.31
C ARG A 63 -0.66 -8.25 -1.71
N SER A 64 -1.67 -9.00 -1.27
CA SER A 64 -1.87 -10.40 -1.64
C SER A 64 -2.38 -10.59 -3.08
N GLY A 65 -2.66 -9.49 -3.79
CA GLY A 65 -3.04 -9.49 -5.19
C GLY A 65 -4.54 -9.39 -5.46
N VAL A 66 -5.35 -9.08 -4.45
CA VAL A 66 -6.78 -8.76 -4.65
C VAL A 66 -6.88 -7.47 -5.46
N SER A 67 -7.75 -7.45 -6.47
CA SER A 67 -7.96 -6.24 -7.26
C SER A 67 -8.65 -5.17 -6.42
N VAL A 68 -8.35 -3.89 -6.67
CA VAL A 68 -8.99 -2.78 -5.95
C VAL A 68 -10.52 -2.86 -6.05
N LEU A 69 -11.06 -3.24 -7.21
CA LEU A 69 -12.51 -3.39 -7.44
C LEU A 69 -13.12 -4.54 -6.63
N ASP A 70 -12.42 -5.67 -6.54
CA ASP A 70 -12.86 -6.79 -5.71
C ASP A 70 -12.80 -6.41 -4.23
N GLU A 71 -11.74 -5.71 -3.80
CA GLU A 71 -11.58 -5.29 -2.41
C GLU A 71 -12.64 -4.26 -1.99
N MET A 72 -13.01 -3.32 -2.87
CA MET A 72 -14.15 -2.43 -2.65
C MET A 72 -15.43 -3.23 -2.37
N SER A 73 -15.73 -4.21 -3.24
CA SER A 73 -16.92 -5.06 -3.11
C SER A 73 -16.88 -5.93 -1.83
N ASN A 74 -15.70 -6.44 -1.47
CA ASN A 74 -15.49 -7.23 -0.26
C ASN A 74 -15.74 -6.41 1.00
N VAL A 75 -15.21 -5.18 1.03
CA VAL A 75 -15.33 -4.24 2.13
C VAL A 75 -16.80 -3.82 2.32
N GLU A 76 -17.49 -3.45 1.24
CA GLU A 76 -18.93 -3.11 1.28
C GLU A 76 -19.78 -4.27 1.80
N SER A 77 -19.54 -5.47 1.29
CA SER A 77 -20.23 -6.70 1.71
C SER A 77 -19.94 -7.06 3.17
N ARG A 78 -18.69 -6.94 3.61
CA ARG A 78 -18.24 -7.30 4.97
C ARG A 78 -18.80 -6.37 6.04
N TYR A 79 -18.87 -5.08 5.74
CA TYR A 79 -19.27 -4.06 6.71
C TYR A 79 -20.68 -3.49 6.47
N LEU A 80 -21.40 -3.99 5.44
CA LEU A 80 -22.75 -3.57 5.08
C LEU A 80 -22.86 -2.05 4.90
N PHE A 81 -21.98 -1.50 4.06
CA PHE A 81 -21.90 -0.07 3.78
C PHE A 81 -21.57 0.19 2.31
N ASP A 82 -21.91 1.37 1.78
CA ASP A 82 -21.82 1.70 0.35
C ASP A 82 -20.63 2.60 -0.01
N GLN A 83 -19.71 2.83 0.94
CA GLN A 83 -18.57 3.76 0.77
C GLN A 83 -17.24 3.01 0.59
N GLY A 84 -17.26 1.77 0.08
CA GLY A 84 -16.07 0.92 -0.03
C GLY A 84 -14.99 1.54 -0.91
N THR A 85 -15.39 2.27 -1.94
CA THR A 85 -14.49 3.06 -2.79
C THR A 85 -13.62 4.02 -1.98
N LEU A 86 -14.25 4.83 -1.12
CA LEU A 86 -13.57 5.84 -0.31
C LEU A 86 -12.73 5.17 0.78
N PHE A 87 -13.25 4.10 1.38
CA PHE A 87 -12.53 3.35 2.39
C PHE A 87 -11.24 2.71 1.85
N VAL A 88 -11.33 2.04 0.70
CA VAL A 88 -10.18 1.40 0.06
C VAL A 88 -9.19 2.43 -0.44
N SER A 89 -9.66 3.56 -0.99
CA SER A 89 -8.79 4.67 -1.43
C SER A 89 -8.06 5.34 -0.27
N ALA A 90 -8.74 5.61 0.85
CA ALA A 90 -8.13 6.17 2.04
C ALA A 90 -7.11 5.19 2.65
N SER A 91 -7.43 3.89 2.66
CA SER A 91 -6.52 2.84 3.13
C SER A 91 -5.28 2.73 2.25
N SER A 92 -5.44 2.68 0.91
CA SER A 92 -4.33 2.60 -0.04
C SER A 92 -3.39 3.80 0.07
N THR A 93 -3.94 4.99 0.31
CA THR A 93 -3.19 6.25 0.34
C THR A 93 -2.47 6.45 1.68
N ASN A 94 -3.15 6.17 2.80
CA ASN A 94 -2.66 6.54 4.13
C ASN A 94 -2.07 5.36 4.91
N LEU A 95 -2.41 4.11 4.58
CA LEU A 95 -2.01 2.94 5.36
C LEU A 95 -1.15 1.93 4.58
N CYS A 96 -1.11 2.01 3.23
CA CYS A 96 -0.40 1.04 2.39
C CYS A 96 0.89 1.64 1.77
N PRO A 97 1.99 1.80 2.53
CA PRO A 97 3.24 2.38 2.03
C PRO A 97 3.87 1.63 0.86
N ASP A 98 3.57 0.33 0.75
CA ASP A 98 4.13 -0.59 -0.24
C ASP A 98 3.29 -0.68 -1.52
N PHE A 99 2.04 -0.20 -1.48
CA PHE A 99 1.09 -0.27 -2.61
C PHE A 99 0.97 1.05 -3.38
N ALA A 100 1.35 2.18 -2.74
CA ALA A 100 1.39 3.50 -3.36
C ALA A 100 2.71 3.78 -4.13
N GLY A 101 3.62 2.81 -4.19
CA GLY A 101 4.97 2.92 -4.77
C GLY A 101 5.17 2.14 -6.07
#